data_AF-A0A0C2YFJ4-F1
#
_entry.id   AF-A0A0C2YFJ4-F1
#
_cell.length_a   1.000
_cell.length_b   1.000
_cell.length_c   1.000
_cell.angle_alpha   90.00
_cell.angle_beta   90.00
_cell.angle_gamma   90.00
#
_symmetry.space_group_name_H-M   'P 1'
#
loop_
_entity.id
_entity.type
_entity.pdbx_description
1 polymer ?
#
loop_
_entity_poly.entity_id
_entity_poly.type
_entity_poly.pdbx_seq_one_letter_code
_entity_poly.pdbx_strand_id
1 'polypeptide(L)' 'SPPANTPSKLRRYLEHAEKHLGVNDATSYEHRLSQESFGPDILPFISEQLLVNCGLTMGDTIRLKRGASAWWSSPEAK' A
#
# COMPACT_ATOMS: atom_id res chain seq x y z
N SER A 1 16.75 6.69 18.41
CA SER A 1 16.72 6.13 17.04
C SER A 1 15.40 6.50 16.39
N PRO A 2 15.34 6.92 15.11
CA PRO A 2 14.06 7.11 14.45
C PRO A 2 13.34 5.75 14.39
N PRO A 3 12.00 5.69 14.53
CA PRO A 3 11.29 4.43 14.43
C PRO A 3 11.58 3.80 13.06
N ALA A 4 12.10 2.57 13.08
CA ALA A 4 12.46 1.84 11.89
C ALA A 4 11.24 1.70 10.96
N ASN A 5 11.41 2.12 9.71
CA ASN A 5 10.44 1.96 8.62
C ASN A 5 10.15 0.47 8.45
N THR A 6 9.09 0.02 9.10
CA THR A 6 8.68 -1.38 9.16
C THR A 6 7.40 -1.57 8.36
N PRO A 7 7.08 -2.81 7.95
CA PRO A 7 5.78 -3.20 7.39
C PRO A 7 4.56 -2.75 8.22
N SER A 8 4.77 -2.31 9.46
CA SER A 8 3.79 -1.76 10.42
C SER A 8 2.95 -0.59 9.90
N LYS A 9 3.36 0.07 8.81
CA LYS A 9 2.63 1.17 8.19
C LYS A 9 1.61 0.74 7.12
N LEU A 10 1.58 -0.54 6.76
CA LEU A 10 0.70 -1.06 5.71
C LEU A 10 -0.77 -0.72 5.97
N ARG A 11 -1.29 -0.99 7.17
CA ARG A 11 -2.68 -0.69 7.53
C ARG A 11 -3.02 0.79 7.36
N ARG A 12 -2.20 1.69 7.92
CA ARG A 12 -2.39 3.15 7.80
C ARG A 12 -2.40 3.60 6.34
N TYR A 13 -1.52 3.02 5.52
CA TYR A 13 -1.49 3.32 4.10
C TYR A 13 -2.75 2.83 3.37
N LEU A 14 -3.24 1.63 3.67
CA LEU A 14 -4.47 1.10 3.08
C LEU A 14 -5.70 1.94 3.47
N GLU A 15 -5.78 2.40 4.72
CA GLU A 15 -6.82 3.34 5.16
C GLU A 15 -6.73 4.68 4.40
N HIS A 16 -5.52 5.17 4.12
CA HIS A 16 -5.34 6.35 3.26
C HIS A 16 -5.79 6.07 1.82
N ALA A 17 -5.47 4.88 1.29
CA ALA A 17 -5.82 4.50 -0.07
C ALA A 17 -7.35 4.42 -0.29
N GLU A 18 -8.10 3.90 0.68
CA GLU A 18 -9.56 3.94 0.66
C GLU A 18 -10.09 5.37 0.66
N LYS A 19 -9.60 6.20 1.58
CA LYS A 19 -10.13 7.55 1.80
C LYS A 19 -9.79 8.53 0.69
N HIS A 20 -8.60 8.43 0.10
CA HIS A 20 -8.04 9.48 -0.75
C HIS A 20 -7.65 9.01 -2.15
N LEU A 21 -7.39 7.72 -2.34
CA LEU A 21 -6.90 7.19 -3.62
C LEU A 21 -7.97 6.43 -4.38
N GLY A 22 -9.18 6.24 -3.83
CA GLY A 22 -10.26 5.52 -4.48
C GLY A 22 -9.95 4.04 -4.71
N VAL A 23 -9.13 3.44 -3.84
CA VAL A 23 -8.90 1.99 -3.80
C VAL A 23 -9.96 1.38 -2.89
N ASN A 24 -11.00 0.80 -3.47
CA ASN A 24 -12.12 0.27 -2.70
C ASN A 24 -11.67 -0.94 -1.85
N ASP A 25 -12.14 -0.96 -0.60
CA ASP A 25 -11.84 -2.01 0.38
C ASP A 25 -10.34 -2.33 0.52
N ALA A 26 -9.45 -1.32 0.36
CA ALA A 26 -8.01 -1.52 0.39
C ALA A 26 -7.54 -2.26 1.65
N THR A 27 -8.14 -1.97 2.81
CA THR A 27 -7.81 -2.59 4.10
C THR A 27 -8.11 -4.09 4.14
N SER A 28 -9.02 -4.58 3.29
CA SER A 28 -9.30 -6.02 3.18
C SER A 28 -8.11 -6.82 2.64
N TYR A 29 -7.21 -6.17 1.87
CA TYR A 29 -6.01 -6.80 1.32
C TYR A 29 -4.84 -6.82 2.31
N GLU A 30 -4.96 -6.23 3.51
CA GLU A 30 -3.87 -6.12 4.50
C GLU A 30 -3.22 -7.47 4.81
N HIS A 31 -4.02 -8.49 5.10
CA HIS A 31 -3.50 -9.81 5.42
C HIS A 31 -2.73 -10.42 4.24
N ARG A 32 -3.27 -10.31 3.02
CA ARG A 32 -2.61 -10.90 1.84
C ARG A 32 -1.31 -10.19 1.49
N LEU A 33 -1.31 -8.86 1.52
CA LEU A 33 -0.12 -8.05 1.25
C LEU A 33 0.96 -8.26 2.32
N SER A 34 0.59 -8.39 3.59
CA SER A 34 1.56 -8.65 4.67
C SER A 34 2.21 -10.04 4.59
N GLN A 35 1.49 -11.08 4.14
CA GLN A 35 2.07 -12.40 3.90
C GLN A 35 3.17 -12.37 2.84
N GLU A 36 3.02 -11.54 1.81
CA GLU A 36 4.03 -11.33 0.77
C GLU A 36 5.10 -10.29 1.19
N SER A 37 5.03 -9.78 2.42
CA SER A 37 5.88 -8.68 2.92
C SER A 37 5.78 -7.38 2.10
N PHE A 38 4.64 -7.13 1.48
CA PHE A 38 4.38 -5.93 0.68
C PHE A 38 4.02 -4.73 1.56
N GLY A 39 5.02 -3.90 1.85
CA GLY A 39 4.85 -2.63 2.53
C GLY A 39 4.75 -1.43 1.57
N PRO A 40 4.25 -0.27 2.04
CA PRO A 40 4.16 0.95 1.24
C PRO A 40 5.51 1.46 0.71
N ASP A 41 6.61 1.12 1.38
CA ASP A 41 7.97 1.43 0.98
C ASP A 41 8.39 0.72 -0.31
N ILE A 42 7.89 -0.50 -0.54
CA ILE A 42 8.27 -1.30 -1.71
C ILE A 42 7.20 -1.38 -2.80
N LEU A 43 5.94 -1.04 -2.49
CA LEU A 43 4.81 -1.05 -3.43
C LEU A 43 5.12 -0.42 -4.81
N PRO A 44 5.82 0.73 -4.91
CA PRO A 44 6.15 1.32 -6.22
C PRO A 44 7.01 0.42 -7.12
N PHE A 45 7.80 -0.49 -6.54
CA PHE A 45 8.75 -1.35 -7.24
C PHE A 45 8.20 -2.76 -7.53
N ILE A 46 7.07 -3.14 -6.91
CA ILE A 46 6.42 -4.44 -7.13
C ILE A 46 5.73 -4.44 -8.50
N SER A 47 5.79 -5.55 -9.23
CA SER A 47 5.07 -5.67 -10.50
C SER A 47 3.55 -5.62 -10.29
N GLU A 48 2.82 -4.99 -11.20
CA GLU A 48 1.36 -4.91 -11.10
C GLU A 48 0.74 -6.31 -11.03
N GLN A 49 1.30 -7.28 -11.75
CA GLN A 49 0.79 -8.65 -11.78
C GLN A 49 0.80 -9.32 -10.40
N LEU A 50 1.81 -9.05 -9.56
CA LEU A 50 1.85 -9.62 -8.21
C LEU A 50 0.74 -9.05 -7.31
N LEU A 51 0.42 -7.77 -7.47
CA LEU A 51 -0.67 -7.12 -6.74
C LEU A 51 -2.04 -7.60 -7.26
N VAL A 52 -2.17 -7.82 -8.57
CA VAL A 52 -3.36 -8.45 -9.15
C VAL A 52 -3.55 -9.89 -8.62
N ASN A 53 -2.46 -10.65 -8.48
CA ASN A 53 -2.51 -11.98 -7.86
C ASN A 53 -2.89 -11.94 -6.36
N CYS A 54 -2.77 -10.79 -5.71
CA CYS A 54 -3.27 -10.55 -4.34
C CYS A 54 -4.76 -10.21 -4.29
N GLY A 55 -5.44 -10.15 -5.45
CA GLY A 55 -6.88 -9.90 -5.56
C GLY A 55 -7.24 -8.46 -5.94
N LEU A 56 -6.26 -7.57 -6.12
CA LEU A 56 -6.54 -6.20 -6.54
C LEU A 56 -6.92 -6.14 -8.02
N THR A 57 -7.81 -5.21 -8.37
CA THR A 57 -8.04 -4.87 -9.77
C THR A 57 -6.80 -4.17 -10.35
N MET A 58 -6.63 -4.18 -11.68
CA MET A 58 -5.52 -3.45 -12.32
C MET A 58 -5.60 -1.94 -12.03
N GLY A 59 -6.79 -1.35 -12.02
CA GLY A 59 -6.98 0.06 -11.70
C GLY A 59 -6.53 0.40 -10.28
N ASP A 60 -6.98 -0.40 -9.30
CA ASP A 60 -6.62 -0.23 -7.90
C ASP A 60 -5.14 -0.47 -7.66
N THR A 61 -4.55 -1.44 -8.36
CA THR A 61 -3.11 -1.69 -8.35
C THR A 61 -2.32 -0.43 -8.76
N ILE A 62 -2.72 0.23 -9.86
CA ILE A 62 -2.04 1.45 -10.33
C ILE A 62 -2.20 2.59 -9.32
N ARG A 63 -3.40 2.78 -8.75
CA ARG A 63 -3.65 3.82 -7.73
C ARG A 63 -2.83 3.56 -6.46
N LEU A 64 -2.82 2.31 -5.99
CA LEU A 64 -2.10 1.88 -4.81
C LEU A 64 -0.57 2.03 -4.98
N LYS A 65 -0.01 1.72 -6.15
CA LYS A 65 1.42 1.94 -6.40
C LYS A 65 1.79 3.42 -6.43
N ARG A 66 1.03 4.23 -7.18
CA ARG A 66 1.31 5.67 -7.34
C ARG A 66 1.14 6.45 -6.03
N GLY A 67 0.12 6.09 -5.26
CA GLY A 67 -0.13 6.73 -3.97
C GLY A 67 0.93 6.45 -2.93
N ALA A 68 1.62 5.30 -3.00
CA ALA A 68 2.53 4.86 -1.97
C ALA A 68 3.75 5.80 -1.86
N SER A 69 4.34 6.19 -3.00
CA SER A 69 5.46 7.14 -3.04
C SER A 69 5.07 8.52 -2.48
N ALA A 70 3.88 9.00 -2.82
CA ALA A 70 3.38 10.30 -2.36
C ALA A 70 3.07 10.27 -0.87
N TRP A 71 2.41 9.21 -0.41
CA TRP A 71 2.06 9.02 1.00
C TRP A 71 3.30 8.87 1.87
N TRP A 72 4.31 8.14 1.42
CA TRP A 72 5.58 7.94 2.15
C TRP A 72 6.30 9.26 2.46
N SER A 73 6.17 10.25 1.57
CA SER A 73 6.75 11.57 1.74
C SER A 73 5.86 12.53 2.54
N SER A 74 4.64 12.13 2.87
CA SER A 74 3.63 12.97 3.51
C SER A 74 3.77 12.99 5.05
N PRO A 75 3.21 13.99 5.73
CA PRO A 75 3.10 14.00 7.18
C PRO A 75 2.32 12.79 7.74
N GLU A 76 1.40 12.21 6.97
CA GLU A 76 0.59 11.07 7.40
C GLU A 76 1.40 9.78 7.56
N ALA A 77 2.54 9.66 6.89
CA ALA A 77 3.45 8.53 7.04
C ALA A 77 4.36 8.63 8.26
N LYS A 78 4.37 9.77 8.97
CA LYS A 78 5.21 9.97 10.16
C LYS A 78 4.58 9.36 11.42
#